data_AF-A0A7W0RUT1-F1
#
_entry.id   AF-A0A7W0RUT1-F1
#
_cell.length_a   1.000
_cell.length_b   1.000
_cell.length_c   1.000
_cell.angle_alpha   90.00
_cell.angle_beta   90.00
_cell.angle_gamma   90.00
#
_symmetry.space_group_name_H-M   'P 1'
#
loop_
_entity.id
_entity.type
_entity.pdbx_description
1 polymer ?
#
loop_
_entity_poly.entity_id
_entity_poly.type
_entity_poly.pdbx_seq_one_letter_code
_entity_poly.pdbx_strand_id
1 'polypeptide(L)' 'MPTAHVEANRRKREQMVERLRVHYHISDERVLRAMREVPRHFFVPEALQSGAYGDHALP' A
#
# COMPACT_ATOMS: atom_id res chain seq x y z
N MET A 1 -18.92 4.15 -11.25
CA MET A 1 -17.79 3.59 -12.04
C MET A 1 -16.48 3.93 -11.34
N PRO A 2 -15.87 3.02 -10.56
CA PRO A 2 -14.69 3.34 -9.75
C PRO A 2 -13.40 3.00 -10.50
N THR A 3 -13.02 3.81 -11.49
CA THR A 3 -11.78 3.57 -12.26
C THR A 3 -10.59 4.37 -11.72
N ALA A 4 -10.81 5.62 -11.29
CA ALA A 4 -9.73 6.50 -10.81
C ALA A 4 -9.11 6.08 -9.46
N HIS A 5 -9.91 5.49 -8.55
CA HIS A 5 -9.45 5.12 -7.20
C HIS A 5 -8.45 3.93 -7.23
N VAL A 6 -8.62 3.02 -8.20
CA VAL A 6 -7.78 1.81 -8.33
C VAL A 6 -6.36 2.16 -8.80
N GLU A 7 -6.23 3.13 -9.71
CA GLU A 7 -4.94 3.54 -10.28
C GLU A 7 -4.09 4.36 -9.31
N ALA A 8 -4.70 5.31 -8.58
CA ALA A 8 -4.01 6.08 -7.55
C ALA A 8 -3.45 5.19 -6.43
N ASN A 9 -4.19 4.14 -6.04
CA ASN A 9 -3.77 3.20 -5.02
C ASN A 9 -2.62 2.28 -5.46
N ARG A 10 -2.49 2.01 -6.77
CA ARG A 10 -1.35 1.24 -7.30
C ARG A 10 -0.04 1.98 -7.05
N ARG A 11 0.04 3.26 -7.41
CA ARG A 11 1.28 4.05 -7.23
C ARG A 11 1.68 4.19 -5.77
N LYS A 12 0.72 4.47 -4.88
CA LYS A 12 0.98 4.57 -3.43
C LYS A 12 1.46 3.24 -2.85
N ARG A 13 0.92 2.12 -3.32
CA ARG A 13 1.35 0.78 -2.90
C ARG A 13 2.80 0.49 -3.30
N GLU A 14 3.17 0.79 -4.56
CA GLU A 14 4.55 0.62 -5.02
C GLU A 14 5.53 1.46 -4.18
N GLN A 15 5.17 2.71 -3.86
CA GLN A 15 5.97 3.58 -2.99
C GLN A 15 6.13 3.00 -1.57
N MET A 16 5.06 2.47 -0.99
CA MET A 16 5.12 1.79 0.31
C MET A 16 6.08 0.60 0.25
N VAL A 17 6.00 -0.23 -0.79
CA VAL A 17 6.86 -1.42 -0.94
C VAL A 17 8.33 -1.03 -1.13
N GLU A 18 8.62 0.01 -1.90
CA GLU A 18 9.99 0.51 -2.04
C GLU A 18 10.55 1.02 -0.71
N ARG A 19 9.73 1.73 0.08
CA ARG A 19 10.14 2.13 1.44
C ARG A 19 10.41 0.92 2.34
N LEU A 20 9.58 -0.12 2.29
CA LEU A 20 9.80 -1.35 3.05
C LEU A 20 11.14 -2.01 2.70
N ARG A 21 11.53 -1.98 1.42
CA ARG A 21 12.84 -2.46 0.97
C ARG A 21 13.98 -1.56 1.46
N VAL A 22 13.91 -0.25 1.19
CA VAL A 22 15.06 0.65 1.35
C VAL A 22 15.25 1.11 2.80
N HIS A 23 14.17 1.46 3.49
CA HIS A 23 14.24 2.02 4.84
C HIS A 23 14.20 0.95 5.93
N TYR A 24 13.31 -0.04 5.78
CA TYR A 24 13.14 -1.13 6.75
C TYR A 24 13.96 -2.37 6.40
N HIS A 25 14.73 -2.33 5.30
CA HIS A 25 15.65 -3.38 4.88
C HIS A 25 15.01 -4.78 4.72
N ILE A 26 13.73 -4.84 4.35
CA ILE A 26 13.07 -6.11 4.05
C ILE A 26 13.66 -6.69 2.75
N SER A 27 14.31 -7.83 2.86
CA SER A 27 15.02 -8.50 1.75
C SER A 27 14.29 -9.72 1.19
N ASP A 28 13.31 -10.30 1.91
CA ASP A 28 12.54 -11.43 1.40
C ASP A 28 11.57 -10.98 0.30
N GLU A 29 11.88 -11.32 -0.94
CA GLU A 29 11.05 -11.00 -2.11
C GLU A 29 9.64 -11.57 -2.03
N ARG A 30 9.42 -12.68 -1.29
CA ARG A 30 8.08 -13.24 -1.11
C ARG A 30 7.22 -12.30 -0.27
N VAL A 31 7.80 -11.65 0.72
CA VAL A 31 7.13 -10.63 1.54
C VAL A 31 6.82 -9.40 0.69
N LEU A 32 7.82 -8.86 -0.03
CA LEU A 32 7.63 -7.67 -0.86
C LEU A 32 6.61 -7.89 -1.99
N ARG A 33 6.56 -9.10 -2.56
CA ARG A 33 5.55 -9.49 -3.54
C ARG A 33 4.16 -9.51 -2.92
N ALA A 34 3.98 -10.16 -1.77
CA ALA A 34 2.70 -10.17 -1.07
C ALA A 34 2.20 -8.75 -0.78
N MET A 35 3.10 -7.85 -0.36
CA MET A 35 2.76 -6.44 -0.10
C MET A 35 2.37 -5.64 -1.37
N ARG A 36 2.87 -6.02 -2.56
CA ARG A 36 2.44 -5.44 -3.86
C ARG A 36 1.07 -5.96 -4.32
N GLU A 37 0.80 -7.24 -4.07
CA GLU A 37 -0.39 -7.92 -4.56
C GLU A 37 -1.62 -7.61 -3.71
N VAL A 38 -1.48 -7.59 -2.38
CA VAL A 38 -2.61 -7.40 -1.47
C VAL A 38 -3.06 -5.92 -1.45
N PRO A 39 -4.29 -5.60 -1.90
CA PRO A 39 -4.80 -4.24 -1.95
C PRO A 39 -5.26 -3.77 -0.56
N ARG A 40 -4.31 -3.31 0.29
CA ARG A 40 -4.58 -2.90 1.68
C ARG A 40 -5.79 -1.98 1.86
N HIS A 41 -6.04 -1.05 0.94
CA HIS A 41 -7.20 -0.13 0.98
C HIS A 41 -8.58 -0.81 1.03
N PHE A 42 -8.75 -2.05 0.56
CA PHE A 42 -10.03 -2.76 0.68
C PHE A 42 -10.34 -3.20 2.12
N PHE A 43 -9.37 -3.14 3.01
CA PHE A 43 -9.51 -3.48 4.43
C PHE A 43 -9.60 -2.23 5.32
N VAL A 44 -9.74 -1.05 4.72
CA VAL A 44 -9.79 0.25 5.40
C VAL A 44 -11.14 0.92 5.10
N PRO A 45 -11.81 1.53 6.10
CA PRO A 45 -13.03 2.31 5.87
C PRO A 45 -12.83 3.35 4.76
N GLU A 46 -13.85 3.57 3.91
CA GLU A 46 -13.74 4.41 2.71
C GLU A 46 -13.15 5.80 3.00
N ALA A 47 -13.59 6.45 4.09
CA ALA A 47 -13.12 7.75 4.52
C ALA A 47 -11.60 7.81 4.83
N LEU A 48 -10.98 6.67 5.15
CA LEU A 48 -9.57 6.55 5.52
C LEU A 48 -8.69 5.93 4.42
N GLN A 49 -9.28 5.50 3.29
CA GLN A 49 -8.53 4.80 2.23
C GLN A 49 -7.42 5.66 1.61
N SER A 50 -7.57 6.98 1.63
CA SER A 50 -6.56 7.92 1.13
C SER A 50 -5.20 7.77 1.84
N GLY A 51 -5.21 7.35 3.11
CA GLY A 51 -4.03 7.10 3.95
C GLY A 51 -3.64 5.63 4.08
N ALA A 52 -4.28 4.70 3.36
CA ALA A 52 -4.11 3.25 3.57
C ALA A 52 -2.68 2.71 3.36
N TYR A 53 -1.85 3.43 2.59
CA TYR A 53 -0.45 3.08 2.32
C TYR A 53 0.55 4.02 3.00
N GLY A 54 0.07 4.92 3.86
CA GLY A 54 0.91 5.77 4.68
C GLY A 54 1.66 4.94 5.72
N ASP A 55 2.86 5.41 6.06
CA ASP A 55 3.69 4.83 7.10
C ASP A 55 3.32 5.40 8.47
N HIS A 56 2.06 5.18 8.85
CA HIS A 56 1.48 5.63 10.12
C HIS A 56 0.26 4.76 10.46
N ALA A 57 -0.15 4.79 11.74
CA ALA A 57 -1.43 4.24 12.13
C ALA A 57 -2.59 5.06 11.52
N LEU A 58 -3.73 4.42 11.31
CA LEU A 58 -4.97 5.10 10.95
C LEU A 58 -5.75 5.46 12.24
N PRO A 59 -6.46 6.60 12.27
CA PRO A 59 -7.28 7.01 13.41
C PRO A 59 -8.54 6.16 13.57
#